data_AF-A0A975F3E8-F1
#
_entry.id   AF-A0A975F3E8-F1
#
_cell.length_a   1.000
_cell.length_b   1.000
_cell.length_c   1.000
_cell.angle_alpha   90.00
_cell.angle_beta   90.00
_cell.angle_gamma   90.00
#
_symmetry.space_group_name_H-M   'P 1'
#
loop_
_entity.id
_entity.type
_entity.pdbx_description
1 polymer ?
#
loop_
_entity_poly.entity_id
_entity_poly.type
_entity_poly.pdbx_seq_one_letter_code
_entity_poly.pdbx_strand_id
1 'polypeptide(L)'
;MENILILGAGLMQRPAILAAKKMGFRVALADGNPDAVCVPLADEFRPIDLKDSEGLIKFALELKKGGGLKAVFTAGTDFSSSVAAVAEKCSLYGHSLKAAVNASDKTIMRSCFEKAGVPSPKFKKLTTKNFDAAVSEDDLPLVVKPVDNMGGRGCRMVRSLKEFSPAIKNAVQNSRTSSAILETYMEGPEFSIDSLVYDGKLVITGFADRHIKYPPYFIEVGHTMPTACSYEQYCALVSAFALGVRSLGLTHGAAKADIKYTKDGPMIGEIAARLSGGYMSGWTYPYASDCDLTKEALILSCGLTPEYLESHKRPLDYIPPESQKNAPKPFELFDVPCVRTSAERAWISIPGTVSDIIGLDKASEVPFVKDVLPRAKAGSVVSFPRNNVEKCGNIISAAPSREDAVAAAESAVSLITVRLRPNNPVTDSFLSGISEISEKGFPPSSYEPDEKTSAELKKHKDRMGSIPSDTPLKSALPDFLREFAKKGDKDWNYLTIEQTLERFDLLCPKHRKFDAFRFWTRLLRGGIQGVLYEADSE
;
A
#
# COMPACT_ATOMS: atom_id res chain seq x y z
N MET A 1 5.41 23.00 -29.56
CA MET A 1 5.18 22.81 -28.11
C MET A 1 5.79 21.48 -27.76
N GLU A 2 6.76 21.44 -26.84
CA GLU A 2 7.49 20.21 -26.53
C GLU A 2 6.58 19.18 -25.84
N ASN A 3 6.91 17.90 -26.04
CA ASN A 3 6.17 16.79 -25.44
C ASN A 3 6.78 16.36 -24.10
N ILE A 4 5.94 15.86 -23.20
CA ILE A 4 6.33 15.01 -22.07
C ILE A 4 5.72 13.64 -22.33
N LEU A 5 6.55 12.60 -22.29
CA LEU A 5 6.10 11.20 -22.35
C LEU A 5 5.87 10.68 -20.94
N ILE A 6 4.63 10.31 -20.60
CA ILE A 6 4.29 9.68 -19.33
C ILE A 6 4.01 8.19 -19.57
N LEU A 7 4.76 7.34 -18.85
CA LEU A 7 4.57 5.90 -18.87
C LEU A 7 3.48 5.50 -17.88
N GLY A 8 2.38 4.97 -18.39
CA GLY A 8 1.16 4.63 -17.67
C GLY A 8 0.05 5.67 -17.86
N ALA A 9 -1.18 5.18 -17.97
CA ALA A 9 -2.40 5.98 -18.11
C ALA A 9 -3.47 5.58 -17.07
N GLY A 10 -3.05 4.97 -15.97
CA GLY A 10 -3.90 4.67 -14.82
C GLY A 10 -4.16 5.91 -13.94
N LEU A 11 -4.99 5.72 -12.91
CA LEU A 11 -5.32 6.78 -11.94
C LEU A 11 -4.05 7.35 -11.28
N MET A 12 -3.06 6.51 -11.00
CA MET A 12 -1.83 6.90 -10.32
C MET A 12 -0.98 7.90 -11.11
N GLN A 13 -1.13 7.98 -12.44
CA GLN A 13 -0.41 8.94 -13.28
C GLN A 13 -1.17 10.26 -13.46
N ARG A 14 -2.44 10.33 -13.03
CA ARG A 14 -3.29 11.52 -13.21
C ARG A 14 -2.65 12.82 -12.69
N PRO A 15 -2.03 12.87 -11.48
CA PRO A 15 -1.39 14.10 -11.01
C PRO A 15 -0.28 14.59 -11.96
N ALA A 16 0.55 13.68 -12.48
CA ALA A 16 1.63 14.02 -13.40
C ALA A 16 1.11 14.54 -14.74
N ILE A 17 0.04 13.93 -15.26
CA ILE A 17 -0.61 14.34 -16.52
C ILE A 17 -1.16 15.76 -16.39
N LEU A 18 -1.86 16.06 -15.30
CA LEU A 18 -2.43 17.38 -15.06
C LEU A 18 -1.34 18.43 -14.82
N ALA A 19 -0.27 18.09 -14.08
CA ALA A 19 0.87 18.97 -13.88
C ALA A 19 1.56 19.32 -15.22
N ALA A 20 1.84 18.33 -16.06
CA ALA A 20 2.45 18.52 -17.38
C ALA A 20 1.63 19.48 -18.26
N LYS A 21 0.30 19.29 -18.33
CA LYS A 21 -0.59 20.19 -19.08
C LYS A 21 -0.60 21.60 -18.52
N LYS A 22 -0.67 21.75 -17.18
CA LYS A 22 -0.64 23.06 -16.51
C LYS A 22 0.67 23.82 -16.75
N MET A 23 1.77 23.09 -16.95
CA MET A 23 3.07 23.64 -17.34
C MET A 23 3.15 23.99 -18.85
N GLY A 24 2.11 23.71 -19.63
CA GLY A 24 2.05 24.05 -21.06
C GLY A 24 2.70 23.04 -22.00
N PHE A 25 2.92 21.80 -21.55
CA PHE A 25 3.44 20.73 -22.41
C PHE A 25 2.32 19.96 -23.11
N ARG A 26 2.66 19.39 -24.28
CA ARG A 26 1.87 18.31 -24.88
C ARG A 26 2.15 17.02 -24.13
N VAL A 27 1.11 16.28 -23.77
CA VAL A 27 1.22 15.03 -23.02
C VAL A 27 1.03 13.83 -23.94
N ALA A 28 2.11 13.07 -24.12
CA ALA A 28 2.06 11.77 -24.76
C ALA A 28 1.98 10.66 -23.68
N LEU A 29 1.07 9.70 -23.86
CA LEU A 29 0.89 8.57 -22.94
C LEU A 29 1.22 7.24 -23.62
N ALA A 30 1.83 6.33 -22.88
CA ALA A 30 1.96 4.93 -23.24
C ALA A 30 1.38 4.05 -22.14
N ASP A 31 0.49 3.12 -22.48
CA ASP A 31 -0.04 2.11 -21.56
C ASP A 31 -0.47 0.86 -22.35
N GLY A 32 -0.32 -0.33 -21.77
CA GLY A 32 -0.75 -1.56 -22.45
C GLY A 32 -2.28 -1.70 -22.50
N ASN A 33 -3.00 -1.01 -21.62
CA ASN A 33 -4.45 -0.97 -21.60
C ASN A 33 -4.97 0.25 -22.39
N PRO A 34 -5.60 0.06 -23.56
CA PRO A 34 -6.17 1.17 -24.33
C PRO A 34 -7.34 1.86 -23.63
N ASP A 35 -7.97 1.19 -22.66
CA ASP A 35 -9.11 1.70 -21.89
C ASP A 35 -8.70 2.27 -20.53
N ALA A 36 -7.41 2.54 -20.32
CA ALA A 36 -6.94 3.11 -19.07
C ALA A 36 -7.56 4.51 -18.83
N VAL A 37 -7.92 4.79 -17.57
CA VAL A 37 -8.79 5.93 -17.21
C VAL A 37 -8.26 7.31 -17.62
N CYS A 38 -6.94 7.48 -17.76
CA CYS A 38 -6.33 8.74 -18.16
C CYS A 38 -6.05 8.85 -19.66
N VAL A 39 -6.36 7.84 -20.48
CA VAL A 39 -6.19 7.91 -21.94
C VAL A 39 -6.90 9.13 -22.56
N PRO A 40 -8.15 9.49 -22.16
CA PRO A 40 -8.81 10.69 -22.68
C PRO A 40 -8.11 12.01 -22.35
N LEU A 41 -7.14 12.01 -21.43
CA LEU A 41 -6.35 13.19 -21.09
C LEU A 41 -5.11 13.35 -21.98
N ALA A 42 -4.78 12.39 -22.85
CA ALA A 42 -3.61 12.44 -23.69
C ALA A 42 -3.78 13.39 -24.89
N ASP A 43 -2.72 14.12 -25.26
CA ASP A 43 -2.63 14.76 -26.59
C ASP A 43 -2.20 13.76 -27.67
N GLU A 44 -1.49 12.71 -27.27
CA GLU A 44 -1.15 11.54 -28.09
C GLU A 44 -1.08 10.28 -27.21
N PHE A 45 -1.63 9.16 -27.68
CA PHE A 45 -1.59 7.88 -26.97
C PHE A 45 -1.04 6.77 -27.87
N ARG A 46 -0.28 5.85 -27.26
CA ARG A 46 0.13 4.59 -27.89
C ARG A 46 -0.12 3.39 -26.96
N PRO A 47 -0.81 2.34 -27.44
CA PRO A 47 -1.04 1.13 -26.65
C PRO A 47 0.24 0.28 -26.59
N ILE A 48 1.14 0.57 -25.66
CA ILE A 48 2.44 -0.09 -25.49
C ILE A 48 2.53 -0.63 -24.06
N ASP A 49 2.76 -1.94 -23.90
CA ASP A 49 3.06 -2.52 -22.57
C ASP A 49 4.32 -1.85 -22.03
N LEU A 50 4.29 -1.39 -20.78
CA LEU A 50 5.42 -0.68 -20.17
C LEU A 50 6.68 -1.55 -19.98
N LYS A 51 6.56 -2.86 -20.19
CA LYS A 51 7.68 -3.81 -20.29
C LYS A 51 8.38 -3.77 -21.65
N ASP A 52 7.71 -3.32 -22.71
CA ASP A 52 8.27 -3.20 -24.05
C ASP A 52 9.16 -1.96 -24.15
N SER A 53 10.39 -2.10 -23.63
CA SER A 53 11.38 -1.01 -23.63
C SER A 53 11.72 -0.54 -25.04
N GLU A 54 11.75 -1.44 -26.03
CA GLU A 54 12.08 -1.09 -27.42
C GLU A 54 10.96 -0.26 -28.06
N GLY A 55 9.70 -0.68 -27.88
CA GLY A 55 8.52 0.07 -28.32
C GLY A 55 8.45 1.46 -27.69
N LEU A 56 8.72 1.55 -26.38
CA LEU A 56 8.77 2.83 -25.66
C LEU A 56 9.88 3.77 -26.17
N ILE A 57 11.09 3.24 -26.39
CA ILE A 57 12.21 4.02 -26.94
C ILE A 57 11.88 4.51 -28.35
N LYS A 58 11.31 3.65 -29.20
CA LYS A 58 10.89 4.02 -30.55
C LYS A 58 9.89 5.17 -30.52
N PHE A 59 8.85 5.07 -29.69
CA PHE A 59 7.85 6.13 -29.56
C PHE A 59 8.46 7.44 -29.04
N ALA A 60 9.35 7.38 -28.05
CA ALA A 60 10.06 8.55 -27.55
C ALA A 60 10.92 9.24 -28.63
N LEU A 61 11.62 8.46 -29.46
CA LEU A 61 12.42 8.98 -30.56
C LEU A 61 11.54 9.62 -31.66
N GLU A 62 10.37 9.05 -31.95
CA GLU A 62 9.37 9.65 -32.85
C GLU A 62 8.92 11.02 -32.34
N LEU A 63 8.53 11.12 -31.07
CA LEU A 63 8.15 12.40 -30.43
C LEU A 63 9.30 13.42 -30.48
N LYS A 64 10.53 12.98 -30.19
CA LYS A 64 11.72 13.84 -30.25
C LYS A 64 11.93 14.40 -31.67
N LYS A 65 11.72 13.59 -32.70
CA LYS A 65 11.83 14.01 -34.12
C LYS A 65 10.69 14.93 -34.57
N GLY A 66 9.47 14.72 -34.06
CA GLY A 66 8.24 15.35 -34.54
C GLY A 66 7.80 16.64 -33.83
N GLY A 67 8.60 17.20 -32.92
CA GLY A 67 8.22 18.42 -32.18
C GLY A 67 8.97 18.66 -30.87
N GLY A 68 9.87 17.75 -30.49
CA GLY A 68 10.68 17.83 -29.27
C GLY A 68 10.09 16.97 -28.15
N LEU A 69 10.98 16.32 -27.40
CA LEU A 69 10.66 15.55 -26.20
C LEU A 69 11.48 16.14 -25.05
N LYS A 70 10.81 16.75 -24.08
CA LYS A 70 11.46 17.45 -22.96
C LYS A 70 11.80 16.52 -21.80
N ALA A 71 10.93 15.55 -21.53
CA ALA A 71 11.08 14.61 -20.43
C ALA A 71 10.34 13.30 -20.69
N VAL A 72 10.80 12.25 -20.01
CA VAL A 72 10.04 11.01 -19.78
C VAL A 72 9.80 10.87 -18.28
N PHE A 73 8.59 10.49 -17.88
CA PHE A 73 8.20 10.46 -16.48
C PHE A 73 7.26 9.29 -16.18
N THR A 74 7.18 8.89 -14.91
CA THR A 74 6.12 8.02 -14.40
C THR A 74 5.90 8.24 -12.91
N ALA A 75 4.72 7.85 -12.41
CA ALA A 75 4.38 7.84 -10.99
C ALA A 75 3.58 6.59 -10.65
N GLY A 76 3.74 6.04 -9.44
CA GLY A 76 2.91 4.94 -8.95
C GLY A 76 3.00 3.61 -9.72
N THR A 77 4.14 3.33 -10.37
CA THR A 77 4.42 2.06 -11.06
C THR A 77 5.91 1.74 -11.05
N ASP A 78 6.31 0.46 -10.99
CA ASP A 78 7.72 0.03 -10.94
C ASP A 78 8.36 -0.15 -12.33
N PHE A 79 8.12 0.79 -13.24
CA PHE A 79 8.78 0.84 -14.55
C PHE A 79 9.87 1.93 -14.61
N SER A 80 10.54 2.16 -13.48
CA SER A 80 11.65 3.12 -13.38
C SER A 80 12.81 2.76 -14.32
N SER A 81 13.07 1.47 -14.55
CA SER A 81 14.06 1.02 -15.54
C SER A 81 13.65 1.38 -16.98
N SER A 82 12.37 1.24 -17.34
CA SER A 82 11.86 1.65 -18.65
C SER A 82 11.98 3.17 -18.84
N VAL A 83 11.64 3.96 -17.81
CA VAL A 83 11.85 5.43 -17.82
C VAL A 83 13.33 5.76 -18.03
N ALA A 84 14.22 5.15 -17.26
CA ALA A 84 15.66 5.40 -17.35
C ALA A 84 16.23 4.99 -18.72
N ALA A 85 15.77 3.89 -19.31
CA ALA A 85 16.17 3.45 -20.64
C ALA A 85 15.77 4.46 -21.72
N VAL A 86 14.53 4.97 -21.66
CA VAL A 86 14.05 6.02 -22.57
C VAL A 86 14.86 7.31 -22.37
N ALA A 87 15.08 7.72 -21.12
CA ALA A 87 15.82 8.94 -20.79
C ALA A 87 17.25 8.87 -21.35
N GLU A 88 17.97 7.76 -21.12
CA GLU A 88 19.33 7.57 -21.61
C GLU A 88 19.41 7.60 -23.15
N LYS A 89 18.51 6.87 -23.84
CA LYS A 89 18.48 6.83 -25.32
C LYS A 89 18.07 8.15 -25.95
N CYS A 90 17.27 8.94 -25.27
CA CYS A 90 16.84 10.26 -25.73
C CYS A 90 17.70 11.40 -25.18
N SER A 91 18.75 11.11 -24.40
CA SER A 91 19.60 12.12 -23.73
C SER A 91 18.79 13.10 -22.87
N LEU A 92 17.86 12.57 -22.08
CA LEU A 92 17.01 13.31 -21.14
C LEU A 92 17.51 13.15 -19.71
N TYR A 93 17.04 14.02 -18.80
CA TYR A 93 17.37 13.95 -17.38
C TYR A 93 16.67 12.77 -16.70
N GLY A 94 17.37 12.15 -15.75
CA GLY A 94 16.85 11.05 -14.94
C GLY A 94 17.97 10.21 -14.33
N HIS A 95 17.58 9.20 -13.55
CA HIS A 95 18.51 8.19 -13.08
C HIS A 95 19.10 7.41 -14.26
N SER A 96 20.36 6.99 -14.13
CA SER A 96 20.94 6.05 -15.11
C SER A 96 20.17 4.73 -15.12
N LEU A 97 20.16 4.04 -16.27
CA LEU A 97 19.52 2.72 -16.39
C LEU A 97 20.07 1.74 -15.35
N LYS A 98 21.40 1.75 -15.13
CA LYS A 98 22.05 0.91 -14.13
C LYS A 98 21.50 1.15 -12.72
N ALA A 99 21.35 2.41 -12.32
CA ALA A 99 20.84 2.75 -10.99
C ALA A 99 19.36 2.36 -10.82
N ALA A 100 18.54 2.57 -11.86
CA ALA A 100 17.14 2.13 -11.85
C ALA A 100 17.01 0.60 -11.76
N VAL A 101 17.88 -0.16 -12.45
CA VAL A 101 17.94 -1.62 -12.35
C VAL A 101 18.37 -2.07 -10.95
N ASN A 102 19.43 -1.45 -10.38
CA ASN A 102 19.86 -1.74 -9.01
C ASN A 102 18.71 -1.55 -7.99
N ALA A 103 17.86 -0.54 -8.19
CA ALA A 103 16.71 -0.25 -7.34
C ALA A 103 15.48 -1.11 -7.64
N SER A 104 15.44 -1.85 -8.75
CA SER A 104 14.24 -2.63 -9.16
C SER A 104 14.35 -4.12 -8.86
N ASP A 105 15.57 -4.69 -8.92
CA ASP A 105 15.82 -6.09 -8.55
C ASP A 105 16.25 -6.17 -7.08
N LYS A 106 15.43 -6.82 -6.25
CA LYS A 106 15.67 -6.93 -4.81
C LYS A 106 16.98 -7.66 -4.47
N THR A 107 17.44 -8.60 -5.30
CA THR A 107 18.72 -9.27 -5.07
C THR A 107 19.89 -8.32 -5.33
N ILE A 108 19.85 -7.60 -6.46
CA ILE A 108 20.90 -6.62 -6.81
C ILE A 108 20.95 -5.52 -5.75
N MET A 109 19.78 -5.00 -5.36
CA MET A 109 19.64 -4.00 -4.31
C MET A 109 20.31 -4.45 -3.00
N ARG A 110 20.01 -5.66 -2.52
CA ARG A 110 20.61 -6.19 -1.30
C ARG A 110 22.12 -6.38 -1.43
N SER A 111 22.61 -6.86 -2.57
CA SER A 111 24.05 -6.94 -2.83
C SER A 111 24.74 -5.58 -2.86
N CYS A 112 24.07 -4.52 -3.34
CA CYS A 112 24.58 -3.15 -3.25
C CYS A 112 24.67 -2.68 -1.79
N PHE A 113 23.63 -2.96 -0.99
CA PHE A 113 23.60 -2.60 0.43
C PHE A 113 24.66 -3.33 1.23
N GLU A 114 24.80 -4.64 1.04
CA GLU A 114 25.82 -5.46 1.71
C GLU A 114 27.24 -4.94 1.41
N LYS A 115 27.56 -4.67 0.14
CA LYS A 115 28.86 -4.11 -0.25
C LYS A 115 29.15 -2.73 0.35
N ALA A 116 28.10 -1.93 0.56
CA ALA A 116 28.21 -0.58 1.11
C ALA A 116 28.02 -0.52 2.65
N GLY A 117 27.77 -1.67 3.31
CA GLY A 117 27.46 -1.73 4.74
C GLY A 117 26.16 -1.03 5.15
N VAL A 118 25.25 -0.81 4.20
CA VAL A 118 23.92 -0.23 4.43
C VAL A 118 23.03 -1.26 5.11
N PRO A 119 22.37 -0.93 6.23
CA PRO A 119 21.59 -1.90 6.99
C PRO A 119 20.36 -2.35 6.21
N SER A 120 20.26 -3.66 6.00
CA SER A 120 19.16 -4.34 5.31
C SER A 120 19.10 -5.81 5.78
N PRO A 121 17.97 -6.53 5.59
CA PRO A 121 17.85 -7.87 6.12
C PRO A 121 18.81 -8.83 5.41
N LYS A 122 19.31 -9.84 6.15
CA LYS A 122 20.03 -10.96 5.55
C LYS A 122 19.14 -11.62 4.51
N PHE A 123 19.72 -12.00 3.38
CA PHE A 123 18.95 -12.49 2.24
C PHE A 123 19.61 -13.66 1.52
N LYS A 124 18.78 -14.44 0.83
CA LYS A 124 19.21 -15.49 -0.11
C LYS A 124 18.32 -15.47 -1.35
N LYS A 125 18.93 -15.55 -2.53
CA LYS A 125 18.19 -15.73 -3.78
C LYS A 125 17.76 -17.18 -3.94
N LEU A 126 16.47 -17.37 -4.22
CA LEU A 126 15.85 -18.66 -4.53
C LEU A 126 15.40 -18.67 -5.98
N THR A 127 15.55 -19.83 -6.60
CA THR A 127 15.17 -20.17 -7.97
C THR A 127 14.54 -21.55 -7.97
N THR A 128 13.98 -21.97 -9.10
CA THR A 128 13.45 -23.33 -9.27
C THR A 128 14.50 -24.44 -9.05
N LYS A 129 15.80 -24.13 -9.10
CA LYS A 129 16.90 -25.09 -8.93
C LYS A 129 17.37 -25.30 -7.48
N ASN A 130 17.04 -24.37 -6.57
CA ASN A 130 17.51 -24.37 -5.19
C ASN A 130 16.41 -24.05 -4.18
N PHE A 131 15.15 -24.35 -4.55
CA PHE A 131 13.98 -24.14 -3.71
C PHE A 131 13.99 -24.99 -2.43
N ASP A 132 14.61 -26.18 -2.45
CA ASP A 132 14.77 -27.07 -1.29
C ASP A 132 15.89 -26.60 -0.34
N ALA A 133 16.15 -25.30 -0.27
CA ALA A 133 17.12 -24.75 0.67
C ALA A 133 16.79 -25.22 2.09
N ALA A 134 17.77 -25.81 2.78
CA ALA A 134 17.63 -26.17 4.18
C ALA A 134 17.35 -24.90 4.99
N VAL A 135 16.20 -24.89 5.67
CA VAL A 135 15.75 -23.88 6.64
C VAL A 135 15.38 -24.65 7.89
N SER A 136 15.88 -24.22 9.05
CA SER A 136 15.52 -24.79 10.35
C SER A 136 14.42 -23.96 11.03
N GLU A 137 13.88 -24.46 12.13
CA GLU A 137 12.92 -23.68 12.93
C GLU A 137 13.57 -22.44 13.57
N ASP A 138 14.87 -22.48 13.83
CA ASP A 138 15.64 -21.36 14.43
C ASP A 138 15.81 -20.16 13.46
N ASP A 139 15.64 -20.39 12.16
CA ASP A 139 15.71 -19.34 11.15
C ASP A 139 14.42 -18.49 11.07
N LEU A 140 13.32 -18.95 11.67
CA LEU A 140 11.99 -18.36 11.54
C LEU A 140 11.75 -17.21 12.54
N PRO A 141 10.89 -16.23 12.20
CA PRO A 141 10.17 -16.08 10.95
C PRO A 141 11.02 -15.50 9.80
N LEU A 142 10.72 -15.95 8.59
CA LEU A 142 11.33 -15.45 7.35
C LEU A 142 10.29 -14.73 6.49
N VAL A 143 10.75 -13.99 5.49
CA VAL A 143 9.90 -13.37 4.47
C VAL A 143 10.33 -13.82 3.09
N VAL A 144 9.37 -14.28 2.29
CA VAL A 144 9.57 -14.65 0.89
C VAL A 144 8.90 -13.62 0.01
N LYS A 145 9.60 -13.15 -1.03
CA LYS A 145 9.08 -12.16 -2.00
C LYS A 145 9.52 -12.51 -3.41
N PRO A 146 8.76 -12.18 -4.47
CA PRO A 146 9.29 -12.16 -5.83
C PRO A 146 10.42 -11.11 -5.91
N VAL A 147 11.48 -11.39 -6.67
CA VAL A 147 12.62 -10.46 -6.78
C VAL A 147 12.28 -9.16 -7.51
N ASP A 148 11.22 -9.18 -8.32
CA ASP A 148 10.95 -8.21 -9.38
C ASP A 148 9.44 -7.87 -9.51
N ASN A 149 8.69 -7.89 -8.41
CA ASN A 149 7.27 -7.50 -8.40
C ASN A 149 6.94 -6.49 -7.28
N MET A 150 5.73 -5.93 -7.36
CA MET A 150 5.25 -4.79 -6.58
C MET A 150 3.90 -5.05 -5.90
N GLY A 151 3.55 -4.17 -4.96
CA GLY A 151 2.23 -4.16 -4.33
C GLY A 151 2.00 -5.34 -3.38
N GLY A 152 3.06 -5.99 -2.91
CA GLY A 152 2.98 -7.15 -2.01
C GLY A 152 2.53 -8.45 -2.67
N ARG A 153 2.36 -8.49 -4.01
CA ARG A 153 2.01 -9.73 -4.73
C ARG A 153 3.11 -10.77 -4.54
N GLY A 154 2.75 -11.97 -4.11
CA GLY A 154 3.71 -13.03 -3.81
C GLY A 154 4.56 -12.81 -2.55
N CYS A 155 4.34 -11.73 -1.79
CA CYS A 155 5.10 -11.40 -0.59
C CYS A 155 4.42 -12.00 0.65
N ARG A 156 5.14 -12.80 1.42
CA ARG A 156 4.56 -13.51 2.56
C ARG A 156 5.59 -13.82 3.65
N MET A 157 5.18 -13.68 4.90
CA MET A 157 5.89 -14.21 6.06
C MET A 157 5.75 -15.73 6.12
N VAL A 158 6.84 -16.42 6.45
CA VAL A 158 6.89 -17.85 6.74
C VAL A 158 7.09 -17.99 8.23
N ARG A 159 6.07 -18.50 8.93
CA ARG A 159 6.07 -18.64 10.40
C ARG A 159 6.31 -20.07 10.88
N SER A 160 6.24 -21.05 9.97
CA SER A 160 6.55 -22.45 10.26
C SER A 160 7.09 -23.12 8.99
N LEU A 161 7.81 -24.23 9.15
CA LEU A 161 8.35 -24.99 8.01
C LEU A 161 7.27 -25.44 7.01
N LYS A 162 6.04 -25.70 7.50
CA LYS A 162 4.89 -26.06 6.65
C LYS A 162 4.45 -24.92 5.71
N GLU A 163 4.71 -23.67 6.09
CA GLU A 163 4.38 -22.49 5.30
C GLU A 163 5.42 -22.19 4.21
N PHE A 164 6.65 -22.73 4.32
CA PHE A 164 7.79 -22.36 3.47
C PHE A 164 7.60 -22.73 1.99
N SER A 165 7.27 -23.99 1.72
CA SER A 165 7.08 -24.50 0.35
C SER A 165 5.95 -23.77 -0.40
N PRO A 166 4.74 -23.61 0.18
CA PRO A 166 3.68 -22.80 -0.43
C PRO A 166 4.09 -21.35 -0.69
N ALA A 167 4.78 -20.69 0.25
CA ALA A 167 5.18 -19.29 0.11
C ALA A 167 6.13 -19.07 -1.07
N ILE A 168 7.13 -19.93 -1.27
CA ILE A 168 8.06 -19.79 -2.40
C ILE A 168 7.37 -20.08 -3.73
N LYS A 169 6.53 -21.12 -3.80
CA LYS A 169 5.76 -21.40 -5.02
C LYS A 169 4.92 -20.19 -5.44
N ASN A 170 4.25 -19.57 -4.48
CA ASN A 170 3.46 -18.37 -4.71
C ASN A 170 4.33 -17.17 -5.16
N ALA A 171 5.48 -16.96 -4.53
CA ALA A 171 6.40 -15.88 -4.91
C ALA A 171 6.99 -16.07 -6.32
N VAL A 172 7.41 -17.29 -6.67
CA VAL A 172 7.97 -17.63 -7.99
C VAL A 172 6.92 -17.45 -9.09
N GLN A 173 5.68 -17.89 -8.86
CA GLN A 173 4.57 -17.68 -9.80
C GLN A 173 4.26 -16.19 -10.04
N ASN A 174 4.55 -15.34 -9.06
CA ASN A 174 4.38 -13.89 -9.16
C ASN A 174 5.66 -13.17 -9.59
N SER A 175 6.74 -13.87 -9.95
CA SER A 175 7.99 -13.27 -10.43
C SER A 175 8.06 -13.28 -11.95
N ARG A 176 8.58 -12.20 -12.55
CA ARG A 176 8.81 -12.13 -14.01
C ARG A 176 10.02 -12.98 -14.42
N THR A 177 10.98 -13.14 -13.52
CA THR A 177 12.20 -13.93 -13.69
C THR A 177 12.14 -15.30 -13.01
N SER A 178 10.95 -15.73 -12.57
CA SER A 178 10.72 -16.99 -11.85
C SER A 178 11.68 -17.18 -10.65
N SER A 179 11.98 -16.08 -9.95
CA SER A 179 12.94 -16.03 -8.85
C SER A 179 12.32 -15.37 -7.62
N ALA A 180 12.72 -15.83 -6.44
CA ALA A 180 12.30 -15.28 -5.16
C ALA A 180 13.51 -14.85 -4.32
N ILE A 181 13.27 -13.99 -3.35
CA ILE A 181 14.22 -13.62 -2.30
C ILE A 181 13.65 -14.08 -0.97
N LEU A 182 14.49 -14.75 -0.18
CA LEU A 182 14.23 -15.15 1.20
C LEU A 182 14.99 -14.21 2.13
N GLU A 183 14.30 -13.60 3.08
CA GLU A 183 14.85 -12.59 3.97
C GLU A 183 14.53 -12.89 5.43
N THR A 184 15.41 -12.49 6.35
CA THR A 184 15.07 -12.43 7.77
C THR A 184 13.94 -11.43 7.99
N TYR A 185 12.94 -11.80 8.79
CA TYR A 185 11.88 -10.87 9.15
C TYR A 185 12.42 -9.72 10.00
N MET A 186 12.06 -8.49 9.62
CA MET A 186 12.41 -7.29 10.36
C MET A 186 11.22 -6.89 11.25
N GLU A 187 11.40 -6.94 12.57
CA GLU A 187 10.42 -6.51 13.54
C GLU A 187 10.65 -5.05 13.97
N GLY A 188 9.57 -4.27 14.02
CA GLY A 188 9.60 -2.85 14.37
C GLY A 188 8.58 -2.03 13.56
N PRO A 189 8.35 -0.75 13.94
CA PRO A 189 7.54 0.18 13.15
C PRO A 189 8.12 0.36 11.75
N GLU A 190 7.23 0.53 10.78
CA GLU A 190 7.57 0.68 9.37
C GLU A 190 7.17 2.07 8.86
N PHE A 191 8.03 2.64 8.04
CA PHE A 191 7.89 3.98 7.52
C PHE A 191 8.07 3.99 6.00
N SER A 192 7.44 4.97 5.35
CA SER A 192 7.73 5.29 3.95
C SER A 192 8.33 6.69 3.87
N ILE A 193 9.41 6.82 3.11
CA ILE A 193 10.12 8.07 2.89
C ILE A 193 10.16 8.35 1.40
N ASP A 194 9.66 9.50 0.96
CA ASP A 194 9.82 10.02 -0.39
C ASP A 194 10.92 11.09 -0.42
N SER A 195 11.69 11.14 -1.50
CA SER A 195 12.65 12.21 -1.73
C SER A 195 12.84 12.52 -3.22
N LEU A 196 13.33 13.73 -3.49
CA LEU A 196 13.98 14.07 -4.75
C LEU A 196 15.49 14.21 -4.54
N VAL A 197 16.26 13.61 -5.43
CA VAL A 197 17.73 13.62 -5.44
C VAL A 197 18.20 14.41 -6.66
N TYR A 198 18.99 15.46 -6.45
CA TYR A 198 19.54 16.30 -7.52
C TYR A 198 20.68 17.17 -6.99
N ASP A 199 21.65 17.52 -7.84
CA ASP A 199 22.78 18.42 -7.50
C ASP A 199 23.52 18.07 -6.19
N GLY A 200 23.67 16.77 -5.89
CA GLY A 200 24.32 16.31 -4.65
C GLY A 200 23.47 16.50 -3.39
N LYS A 201 22.20 16.86 -3.53
CA LYS A 201 21.21 17.01 -2.46
C LYS A 201 20.25 15.82 -2.45
N LEU A 202 19.79 15.46 -1.26
CA LEU A 202 18.66 14.57 -1.04
C LEU A 202 17.63 15.35 -0.22
N VAL A 203 16.50 15.67 -0.84
CA VAL A 203 15.42 16.46 -0.24
C VAL A 203 14.26 15.54 0.07
N ILE A 204 13.97 15.33 1.35
CA ILE A 204 12.82 14.56 1.82
C ILE A 204 11.54 15.33 1.49
N THR A 205 10.61 14.64 0.85
CA THR A 205 9.33 15.16 0.36
C THR A 205 8.20 14.25 0.81
N GLY A 206 8.25 13.83 2.07
CA GLY A 206 7.23 13.00 2.70
C GLY A 206 7.84 11.91 3.54
N PHE A 207 7.40 11.83 4.79
CA PHE A 207 7.79 10.79 5.73
C PHE A 207 6.53 10.35 6.49
N ALA A 208 6.11 9.10 6.28
CA ALA A 208 4.85 8.57 6.78
C ALA A 208 5.05 7.34 7.68
N ASP A 209 4.21 7.23 8.71
CA ASP A 209 4.01 5.99 9.47
C ASP A 209 3.13 5.06 8.63
N ARG A 210 3.60 3.84 8.34
CA ARG A 210 2.83 2.85 7.59
C ARG A 210 2.04 1.94 8.53
N HIS A 211 0.77 1.73 8.22
CA HIS A 211 -0.12 0.85 8.97
C HIS A 211 -0.19 -0.52 8.29
N ILE A 212 0.73 -1.41 8.62
CA ILE A 212 0.79 -2.78 8.06
C ILE A 212 0.05 -3.76 8.97
N LYS A 213 -0.93 -4.49 8.42
CA LYS A 213 -1.78 -5.44 9.16
C LYS A 213 -1.94 -6.79 8.44
N TYR A 214 -2.52 -7.74 9.16
CA TYR A 214 -2.99 -9.06 8.69
C TYR A 214 -1.88 -10.04 8.27
N PRO A 215 -0.95 -10.41 9.19
CA PRO A 215 0.01 -11.47 8.93
C PRO A 215 -0.70 -12.80 8.56
N PRO A 216 -0.10 -13.64 7.70
CA PRO A 216 1.29 -13.60 7.23
C PRO A 216 1.54 -12.64 6.04
N TYR A 217 0.53 -11.89 5.62
CA TYR A 217 0.68 -10.88 4.56
C TYR A 217 0.99 -9.50 5.14
N PHE A 218 1.52 -8.62 4.29
CA PHE A 218 1.92 -7.26 4.66
C PHE A 218 0.96 -6.26 4.01
N ILE A 219 -0.27 -6.20 4.53
CA ILE A 219 -1.31 -5.34 3.97
C ILE A 219 -1.21 -3.95 4.58
N GLU A 220 -0.86 -2.97 3.75
CA GLU A 220 -0.91 -1.57 4.11
C GLU A 220 -2.36 -1.11 4.15
N VAL A 221 -2.95 -1.00 5.35
CA VAL A 221 -4.30 -0.46 5.52
C VAL A 221 -4.33 1.06 5.48
N GLY A 222 -3.17 1.69 5.28
CA GLY A 222 -2.99 3.10 5.01
C GLY A 222 -1.71 3.62 5.67
N HIS A 223 -1.55 4.94 5.67
CA HIS A 223 -0.46 5.63 6.36
C HIS A 223 -0.91 6.95 6.99
N THR A 224 -0.05 7.53 7.81
CA THR A 224 -0.27 8.86 8.40
C THR A 224 1.01 9.68 8.28
N MET A 225 0.90 10.92 7.79
CA MET A 225 2.04 11.83 7.69
C MET A 225 1.70 13.23 8.23
N PRO A 226 2.66 13.95 8.85
CA PRO A 226 4.03 13.53 9.09
C PRO A 226 4.13 12.36 10.09
N THR A 227 5.27 11.66 10.07
CA THR A 227 5.63 10.64 11.07
C THR A 227 5.56 11.19 12.49
N ALA A 228 5.25 10.34 13.48
CA ALA A 228 5.35 10.69 14.90
C ALA A 228 6.61 10.15 15.58
N CYS A 229 7.57 9.62 14.83
CA CYS A 229 8.84 9.20 15.40
C CYS A 229 9.64 10.40 15.95
N SER A 230 10.61 10.14 16.83
CA SER A 230 11.46 11.20 17.36
C SER A 230 12.35 11.79 16.26
N TYR A 231 12.79 13.03 16.42
CA TYR A 231 13.71 13.66 15.47
C TYR A 231 15.03 12.89 15.29
N GLU A 232 15.54 12.28 16.36
CA GLU A 232 16.72 11.40 16.28
C GLU A 232 16.45 10.16 15.41
N GLN A 233 15.30 9.49 15.60
CA GLN A 233 14.89 8.37 14.76
C GLN A 233 14.70 8.79 13.31
N TYR A 234 14.08 9.96 13.09
CA TYR A 234 13.90 10.56 11.77
C TYR A 234 15.25 10.71 11.05
N CYS A 235 16.21 11.39 11.67
CA CYS A 235 17.54 11.62 11.10
C CYS A 235 18.30 10.31 10.88
N ALA A 236 18.16 9.32 11.77
CA ALA A 236 18.77 8.00 11.60
C ALA A 236 18.20 7.24 10.38
N LEU A 237 16.88 7.25 10.23
CA LEU A 237 16.18 6.63 9.09
C LEU A 237 16.54 7.33 7.76
N VAL A 238 16.57 8.66 7.73
CA VAL A 238 16.99 9.44 6.56
C VAL A 238 18.47 9.18 6.22
N SER A 239 19.35 9.06 7.21
CA SER A 239 20.77 8.81 6.99
C SER A 239 21.02 7.42 6.39
N ALA A 240 20.34 6.38 6.90
CA ALA A 240 20.36 5.05 6.30
C ALA A 240 19.81 5.09 4.86
N PHE A 241 18.68 5.77 4.64
CA PHE A 241 18.12 5.94 3.30
C PHE A 241 19.10 6.63 2.34
N ALA A 242 19.77 7.71 2.77
CA ALA A 242 20.74 8.44 1.96
C ALA A 242 21.95 7.57 1.56
N LEU A 243 22.46 6.75 2.48
CA LEU A 243 23.51 5.76 2.18
C LEU A 243 23.01 4.72 1.16
N GLY A 244 21.77 4.25 1.32
CA GLY A 244 21.11 3.36 0.38
C GLY A 244 20.99 3.96 -1.03
N VAL A 245 20.46 5.17 -1.16
CA VAL A 245 20.36 5.94 -2.43
C VAL A 245 21.72 6.03 -3.11
N ARG A 246 22.77 6.38 -2.35
CA ARG A 246 24.14 6.47 -2.87
C ARG A 246 24.65 5.12 -3.37
N SER A 247 24.45 4.05 -2.60
CA SER A 247 24.93 2.70 -2.95
C SER A 247 24.30 2.14 -4.23
N LEU A 248 23.06 2.56 -4.56
CA LEU A 248 22.37 2.17 -5.78
C LEU A 248 22.78 3.02 -6.99
N GLY A 249 23.42 4.17 -6.76
CA GLY A 249 23.84 5.12 -7.81
C GLY A 249 22.74 6.09 -8.24
N LEU A 250 21.75 6.36 -7.39
CA LEU A 250 20.67 7.29 -7.68
C LEU A 250 21.14 8.74 -7.46
N THR A 251 21.03 9.56 -8.51
CA THR A 251 21.62 10.92 -8.50
C THR A 251 20.71 12.05 -9.00
N HIS A 252 19.74 11.76 -9.88
CA HIS A 252 18.86 12.78 -10.48
C HIS A 252 17.45 12.24 -10.70
N GLY A 253 16.53 12.51 -9.79
CA GLY A 253 15.15 12.02 -9.87
C GLY A 253 14.56 11.67 -8.50
N ALA A 254 13.39 11.03 -8.52
CA ALA A 254 12.71 10.60 -7.31
C ALA A 254 13.28 9.30 -6.75
N ALA A 255 13.41 9.22 -5.43
CA ALA A 255 13.71 8.00 -4.71
C ALA A 255 12.74 7.83 -3.55
N LYS A 256 12.33 6.60 -3.28
CA LYS A 256 11.48 6.29 -2.11
C LYS A 256 12.03 5.10 -1.35
N ALA A 257 11.88 5.09 -0.03
CA ALA A 257 12.23 3.97 0.82
C ALA A 257 11.03 3.39 1.57
N ASP A 258 11.01 2.08 1.71
CA ASP A 258 10.29 1.39 2.79
C ASP A 258 11.32 0.89 3.79
N ILE A 259 11.23 1.39 5.02
CA ILE A 259 12.26 1.25 6.04
C ILE A 259 11.64 0.97 7.40
N LYS A 260 12.25 0.08 8.16
CA LYS A 260 11.85 -0.20 9.55
C LYS A 260 12.83 0.37 10.54
N TYR A 261 12.34 0.73 11.71
CA TYR A 261 13.20 1.00 12.87
C TYR A 261 13.12 -0.21 13.81
N THR A 262 14.13 -1.07 13.78
CA THR A 262 14.18 -2.29 14.59
C THR A 262 14.89 -2.01 15.92
N LYS A 263 15.00 -3.04 16.77
CA LYS A 263 15.85 -2.98 17.98
C LYS A 263 17.32 -2.65 17.67
N ASP A 264 17.78 -2.95 16.45
CA ASP A 264 19.15 -2.73 15.98
C ASP A 264 19.27 -1.42 15.17
N GLY A 265 18.22 -0.60 15.12
CA GLY A 265 18.16 0.67 14.41
C GLY A 265 17.49 0.60 13.02
N PRO A 266 17.76 1.57 12.14
CA PRO A 266 17.21 1.61 10.77
C PRO A 266 17.58 0.37 9.96
N MET A 267 16.60 -0.25 9.29
CA MET A 267 16.78 -1.37 8.38
C MET A 267 15.96 -1.17 7.11
N ILE A 268 16.65 -1.09 5.96
CA ILE A 268 16.03 -0.78 4.67
C ILE A 268 15.38 -2.05 4.09
N GLY A 269 14.06 -1.99 3.94
CA GLY A 269 13.28 -3.02 3.24
C GLY A 269 13.29 -2.83 1.73
N GLU A 270 13.17 -1.61 1.21
CA GLU A 270 13.19 -1.37 -0.23
C GLU A 270 13.59 0.08 -0.51
N ILE A 271 14.32 0.32 -1.61
CA ILE A 271 14.43 1.63 -2.23
C ILE A 271 13.99 1.51 -3.69
N ALA A 272 13.08 2.36 -4.14
CA ALA A 272 12.68 2.43 -5.54
C ALA A 272 13.05 3.78 -6.17
N ALA A 273 13.51 3.75 -7.42
CA ALA A 273 13.91 4.92 -8.22
C ALA A 273 12.69 5.65 -8.84
N ARG A 274 11.72 5.99 -8.00
CA ARG A 274 10.45 6.65 -8.37
C ARG A 274 9.79 7.27 -7.15
N LEU A 275 8.74 8.06 -7.40
CA LEU A 275 7.78 8.48 -6.38
C LEU A 275 6.99 7.28 -5.82
N SER A 276 6.49 7.40 -4.59
CA SER A 276 5.61 6.39 -3.99
C SER A 276 4.27 6.24 -4.72
N GLY A 277 3.77 5.00 -4.70
CA GLY A 277 2.39 4.67 -5.07
C GLY A 277 1.44 4.88 -3.89
N GLY A 278 0.29 4.20 -3.89
CA GLY A 278 -0.59 4.17 -2.70
C GLY A 278 -1.05 5.55 -2.23
N TYR A 279 -1.32 6.45 -3.18
CA TYR A 279 -1.75 7.83 -2.96
C TYR A 279 -0.79 8.74 -2.16
N MET A 280 0.43 8.31 -1.83
CA MET A 280 1.34 9.11 -1.02
C MET A 280 1.81 10.38 -1.75
N SER A 281 2.62 10.23 -2.81
CA SER A 281 3.25 11.37 -3.49
C SER A 281 2.26 12.22 -4.29
N GLY A 282 1.17 11.61 -4.77
CA GLY A 282 0.17 12.27 -5.61
C GLY A 282 -0.97 12.95 -4.83
N TRP A 283 -1.19 12.58 -3.56
CA TRP A 283 -2.32 13.08 -2.76
C TRP A 283 -1.93 13.43 -1.32
N THR A 284 -1.56 12.44 -0.50
CA THR A 284 -1.43 12.68 0.95
C THR A 284 -0.30 13.65 1.28
N TYR A 285 0.84 13.58 0.58
CA TYR A 285 1.93 14.55 0.76
C TYR A 285 1.55 15.95 0.28
N PRO A 286 1.00 16.14 -0.93
CA PRO A 286 0.42 17.43 -1.30
C PRO A 286 -0.57 18.00 -0.29
N TYR A 287 -1.49 17.19 0.24
CA TYR A 287 -2.44 17.67 1.26
C TYR A 287 -1.79 18.03 2.59
N ALA A 288 -0.71 17.35 2.98
CA ALA A 288 0.01 17.61 4.22
C ALA A 288 1.00 18.78 4.12
N SER A 289 1.57 19.05 2.95
CA SER A 289 2.71 19.97 2.77
C SER A 289 2.43 21.20 1.89
N ASP A 290 1.28 21.25 1.21
CA ASP A 290 0.98 22.21 0.13
C ASP A 290 1.94 22.13 -1.09
N CYS A 291 2.84 21.14 -1.12
CA CYS A 291 3.76 20.90 -2.22
C CYS A 291 3.15 19.93 -3.23
N ASP A 292 2.98 20.37 -4.48
CA ASP A 292 2.70 19.47 -5.60
C ASP A 292 3.98 18.70 -5.98
N LEU A 293 4.29 17.66 -5.21
CA LEU A 293 5.50 16.85 -5.38
C LEU A 293 5.60 16.23 -6.77
N THR A 294 4.47 15.85 -7.36
CA THR A 294 4.49 15.25 -8.70
C THR A 294 4.93 16.28 -9.74
N LYS A 295 4.48 17.53 -9.62
CA LYS A 295 4.97 18.65 -10.43
C LYS A 295 6.45 18.93 -10.19
N GLU A 296 6.93 18.97 -8.94
CA GLU A 296 8.35 19.23 -8.65
C GLU A 296 9.26 18.12 -9.20
N ALA A 297 8.83 16.86 -9.11
CA ALA A 297 9.53 15.73 -9.73
C ALA A 297 9.53 15.83 -11.27
N LEU A 298 8.44 16.30 -11.86
CA LEU A 298 8.33 16.50 -13.30
C LEU A 298 9.23 17.65 -13.78
N ILE A 299 9.29 18.76 -13.04
CA ILE A 299 10.22 19.88 -13.26
C ILE A 299 11.66 19.36 -13.30
N LEU A 300 12.02 18.52 -12.34
CA LEU A 300 13.36 17.93 -12.28
C LEU A 300 13.66 17.03 -13.49
N SER A 301 12.68 16.25 -13.95
CA SER A 301 12.82 15.43 -15.18
C SER A 301 12.95 16.26 -16.46
N CYS A 302 12.49 17.51 -16.45
CA CYS A 302 12.69 18.46 -17.53
C CYS A 302 14.07 19.14 -17.49
N GLY A 303 14.92 18.82 -16.50
CA GLY A 303 16.20 19.49 -16.26
C GLY A 303 16.06 20.90 -15.69
N LEU A 304 14.95 21.18 -15.02
CA LEU A 304 14.66 22.48 -14.40
C LEU A 304 14.81 22.38 -12.88
N THR A 305 15.04 23.52 -12.23
CA THR A 305 15.15 23.61 -10.77
C THR A 305 13.77 23.53 -10.10
N PRO A 306 13.56 22.65 -9.10
CA PRO A 306 12.33 22.62 -8.31
C PRO A 306 12.31 23.77 -7.30
N GLU A 307 11.91 24.96 -7.75
CA GLU A 307 11.94 26.22 -6.97
C GLU A 307 11.14 26.15 -5.66
N TYR A 308 10.04 25.39 -5.62
CA TYR A 308 9.28 25.22 -4.38
C TYR A 308 10.14 24.51 -3.34
N LEU A 309 10.83 23.44 -3.72
CA LEU A 309 11.71 22.72 -2.82
C LEU A 309 12.90 23.58 -2.39
N GLU A 310 13.53 24.31 -3.31
CA GLU A 310 14.68 25.17 -2.97
C GLU A 310 14.30 26.27 -1.95
N SER A 311 13.09 26.81 -2.04
CA SER A 311 12.62 27.88 -1.13
C SER A 311 12.08 27.38 0.22
N HIS A 312 11.67 26.11 0.33
CA HIS A 312 11.03 25.58 1.55
C HIS A 312 11.87 24.54 2.31
N LYS A 313 12.94 24.03 1.70
CA LYS A 313 13.79 23.02 2.32
C LYS A 313 14.48 23.52 3.59
N ARG A 314 14.62 22.62 4.55
CA ARG A 314 15.34 22.84 5.82
C ARG A 314 16.43 21.80 5.97
N PRO A 315 17.63 22.17 6.46
CA PRO A 315 18.70 21.20 6.64
C PRO A 315 18.33 20.13 7.67
N LEU A 316 18.85 18.92 7.48
CA LEU A 316 18.72 17.80 8.40
C LEU A 316 20.07 17.36 8.94
N ASP A 317 20.07 16.87 10.18
CA ASP A 317 21.25 16.24 10.77
C ASP A 317 21.51 14.87 10.14
N TYR A 318 22.80 14.53 10.03
CA TYR A 318 23.24 13.23 9.58
C TYR A 318 23.65 12.36 10.78
N ILE A 319 22.84 11.32 11.04
CA ILE A 319 23.01 10.36 12.13
C ILE A 319 23.12 8.98 11.50
N PRO A 320 24.30 8.56 11.02
CA PRO A 320 24.44 7.26 10.36
C PRO A 320 24.18 6.10 11.33
N PRO A 321 23.69 4.96 10.82
CA PRO A 321 23.56 3.74 11.63
C PRO A 321 24.93 3.29 12.13
N GLU A 322 24.97 2.53 13.24
CA GLU A 322 26.23 2.11 13.88
C GLU A 322 27.16 1.35 12.91
N SER A 323 26.60 0.56 11.97
CA SER A 323 27.37 -0.14 10.92
C SER A 323 28.13 0.80 9.97
N GLN A 324 27.78 2.09 9.96
CA GLN A 324 28.30 3.15 9.09
C GLN A 324 28.62 4.42 9.87
N LYS A 325 28.89 4.32 11.18
CA LYS A 325 29.09 5.48 12.08
C LYS A 325 30.10 6.51 11.58
N ASN A 326 31.14 6.05 10.88
CA ASN A 326 32.21 6.89 10.33
C ASN A 326 32.05 7.17 8.82
N ALA A 327 30.95 6.73 8.19
CA ALA A 327 30.72 6.94 6.77
C ALA A 327 30.48 8.43 6.52
N PRO A 328 31.12 9.04 5.52
CA PRO A 328 30.89 10.44 5.19
C PRO A 328 29.45 10.65 4.73
N LYS A 329 28.91 11.84 5.01
CA LYS A 329 27.58 12.26 4.56
C LYS A 329 27.50 12.16 3.02
N PRO A 330 26.64 11.32 2.43
CA PRO A 330 26.64 11.04 0.98
C PRO A 330 25.99 12.14 0.13
N PHE A 331 25.12 12.95 0.74
CA PHE A 331 24.36 14.04 0.13
C PHE A 331 24.17 15.17 1.14
N GLU A 332 24.00 16.41 0.69
CA GLU A 332 23.37 17.41 1.54
C GLU A 332 21.92 17.00 1.82
N LEU A 333 21.55 16.89 3.09
CA LEU A 333 20.25 16.36 3.52
C LEU A 333 19.31 17.49 3.88
N PHE A 334 18.11 17.45 3.31
CA PHE A 334 17.07 18.42 3.60
C PHE A 334 15.71 17.77 3.77
N ASP A 335 14.80 18.46 4.43
CA ASP A 335 13.37 18.15 4.50
C ASP A 335 12.53 19.31 3.98
N VAL A 336 11.39 19.01 3.37
CA VAL A 336 10.30 19.97 3.16
C VAL A 336 9.16 19.60 4.11
N PRO A 337 9.03 20.29 5.27
CA PRO A 337 8.11 19.88 6.31
C PRO A 337 6.66 19.95 5.88
N CYS A 338 5.86 19.00 6.39
CA CYS A 338 4.40 19.10 6.32
C CYS A 338 3.91 20.27 7.19
N VAL A 339 2.91 20.99 6.70
CA VAL A 339 2.24 22.10 7.41
C VAL A 339 0.98 21.65 8.16
N ARG A 340 0.52 20.43 7.89
CA ARG A 340 -0.63 19.76 8.55
C ARG A 340 -0.49 18.24 8.46
N THR A 341 -1.47 17.50 8.98
CA THR A 341 -1.48 16.03 8.88
C THR A 341 -2.41 15.57 7.77
N SER A 342 -2.01 14.55 7.02
CA SER A 342 -2.90 13.73 6.22
C SER A 342 -2.89 12.26 6.67
N ALA A 343 -4.01 11.58 6.48
CA ALA A 343 -4.14 10.16 6.76
C ALA A 343 -4.85 9.44 5.60
N GLU A 344 -4.35 8.26 5.25
CA GLU A 344 -5.00 7.32 4.34
C GLU A 344 -5.55 6.15 5.16
N ARG A 345 -6.77 5.69 4.87
CA ARG A 345 -7.33 4.46 5.44
C ARG A 345 -8.01 3.63 4.35
N ALA A 346 -7.74 2.35 4.29
CA ALA A 346 -8.38 1.42 3.39
C ALA A 346 -9.68 0.86 3.98
N TRP A 347 -10.61 0.50 3.11
CA TRP A 347 -11.68 -0.43 3.47
C TRP A 347 -11.52 -1.75 2.71
N ILE A 348 -11.89 -2.85 3.37
CA ILE A 348 -11.68 -4.21 2.87
C ILE A 348 -12.96 -5.03 2.98
N SER A 349 -13.01 -6.11 2.21
CA SER A 349 -14.16 -7.01 2.15
C SER A 349 -13.77 -8.43 2.55
N ILE A 350 -14.72 -9.17 3.11
CA ILE A 350 -14.65 -10.63 3.10
C ILE A 350 -14.81 -11.14 1.66
N PRO A 351 -14.39 -12.38 1.34
CA PRO A 351 -14.50 -12.92 -0.01
C PRO A 351 -15.94 -12.98 -0.51
N GLY A 352 -16.16 -12.62 -1.78
CA GLY A 352 -17.47 -12.72 -2.42
C GLY A 352 -17.59 -11.89 -3.70
N THR A 353 -18.82 -11.74 -4.17
CA THR A 353 -19.16 -10.83 -5.27
C THR A 353 -19.93 -9.65 -4.73
N VAL A 354 -19.46 -8.43 -4.97
CA VAL A 354 -20.10 -7.20 -4.50
C VAL A 354 -21.48 -7.06 -5.17
N SER A 355 -22.53 -6.98 -4.36
CA SER A 355 -23.86 -6.58 -4.82
C SER A 355 -23.96 -5.06 -4.91
N ASP A 356 -23.54 -4.37 -3.85
CA ASP A 356 -23.58 -2.91 -3.74
C ASP A 356 -22.51 -2.36 -2.78
N ILE A 357 -22.19 -1.07 -2.92
CA ILE A 357 -21.32 -0.32 -1.98
C ILE A 357 -22.08 0.90 -1.48
N ILE A 358 -22.40 0.87 -0.20
CA ILE A 358 -23.27 1.86 0.44
C ILE A 358 -22.44 2.84 1.26
N GLY A 359 -22.79 4.13 1.23
CA GLY A 359 -22.23 5.14 2.14
C GLY A 359 -21.03 5.93 1.62
N LEU A 360 -20.69 5.81 0.32
CA LEU A 360 -19.62 6.59 -0.30
C LEU A 360 -19.88 8.11 -0.21
N ASP A 361 -21.11 8.55 -0.49
CA ASP A 361 -21.47 9.98 -0.42
C ASP A 361 -21.33 10.51 1.01
N LYS A 362 -21.88 9.78 2.00
CA LYS A 362 -21.76 10.13 3.42
C LYS A 362 -20.30 10.16 3.89
N ALA A 363 -19.46 9.24 3.40
CA ALA A 363 -18.03 9.24 3.69
C ALA A 363 -17.35 10.50 3.14
N SER A 364 -17.79 11.01 1.98
CA SER A 364 -17.25 12.24 1.38
C SER A 364 -17.65 13.52 2.13
N GLU A 365 -18.76 13.48 2.86
CA GLU A 365 -19.27 14.60 3.66
C GLU A 365 -18.61 14.72 5.05
N VAL A 366 -17.83 13.71 5.48
CA VAL A 366 -17.14 13.74 6.77
C VAL A 366 -16.12 14.90 6.78
N PRO A 367 -16.12 15.75 7.83
CA PRO A 367 -15.15 16.83 7.95
C PRO A 367 -13.71 16.34 7.75
N PHE A 368 -12.91 17.14 7.05
CA PHE A 368 -11.50 16.86 6.69
C PHE A 368 -11.25 15.76 5.66
N VAL A 369 -12.27 15.01 5.21
CA VAL A 369 -12.11 14.10 4.06
C VAL A 369 -11.81 14.91 2.79
N LYS A 370 -10.83 14.43 2.03
CA LYS A 370 -10.38 15.02 0.75
C LYS A 370 -10.77 14.15 -0.43
N ASP A 371 -10.61 12.83 -0.31
CA ASP A 371 -10.96 11.89 -1.37
C ASP A 371 -11.60 10.61 -0.81
N VAL A 372 -12.57 10.11 -1.57
CA VAL A 372 -13.12 8.76 -1.47
C VAL A 372 -12.76 8.03 -2.76
N LEU A 373 -11.91 7.00 -2.67
CA LEU A 373 -11.26 6.36 -3.81
C LEU A 373 -11.66 4.89 -3.90
N PRO A 374 -12.87 4.58 -4.43
CA PRO A 374 -13.31 3.21 -4.62
C PRO A 374 -12.52 2.51 -5.72
N ARG A 375 -12.16 1.24 -5.46
CA ARG A 375 -11.60 0.32 -6.46
C ARG A 375 -12.58 -0.80 -6.82
N ALA A 376 -13.29 -1.31 -5.82
CA ALA A 376 -14.40 -2.23 -6.01
C ALA A 376 -15.66 -1.46 -6.44
N LYS A 377 -16.54 -2.13 -7.17
CA LYS A 377 -17.87 -1.67 -7.57
C LYS A 377 -18.84 -2.85 -7.58
N ALA A 378 -20.13 -2.60 -7.77
CA ALA A 378 -21.11 -3.68 -7.99
C ALA A 378 -20.62 -4.63 -9.10
N GLY A 379 -20.68 -5.93 -8.84
CA GLY A 379 -20.18 -6.99 -9.73
C GLY A 379 -18.68 -7.31 -9.57
N SER A 380 -17.90 -6.53 -8.82
CA SER A 380 -16.51 -6.88 -8.51
C SER A 380 -16.43 -8.17 -7.70
N VAL A 381 -15.44 -9.01 -8.01
CA VAL A 381 -15.02 -10.10 -7.13
C VAL A 381 -14.01 -9.54 -6.14
N VAL A 382 -14.24 -9.79 -4.85
CA VAL A 382 -13.43 -9.28 -3.75
C VAL A 382 -12.95 -10.43 -2.86
N SER A 383 -11.84 -10.21 -2.19
CA SER A 383 -11.21 -11.14 -1.26
C SER A 383 -10.81 -10.40 0.01
N PHE A 384 -10.61 -11.16 1.10
CA PHE A 384 -9.80 -10.63 2.19
C PHE A 384 -8.36 -10.50 1.67
N PRO A 385 -7.74 -9.30 1.77
CA PRO A 385 -6.57 -8.97 0.98
C PRO A 385 -5.34 -9.78 1.37
N ARG A 386 -4.68 -10.35 0.35
CA ARG A 386 -3.35 -10.99 0.42
C ARG A 386 -2.26 -10.10 -0.17
N ASN A 387 -2.64 -8.98 -0.78
CA ASN A 387 -1.74 -7.96 -1.31
C ASN A 387 -2.44 -6.59 -1.35
N ASN A 388 -1.69 -5.54 -1.64
CA ASN A 388 -2.17 -4.16 -1.55
C ASN A 388 -3.12 -3.73 -2.68
N VAL A 389 -3.33 -4.56 -3.71
CA VAL A 389 -4.26 -4.25 -4.80
C VAL A 389 -5.63 -4.89 -4.63
N GLU A 390 -5.80 -5.79 -3.65
CA GLU A 390 -7.07 -6.44 -3.33
C GLU A 390 -7.97 -5.63 -2.37
N LYS A 391 -7.46 -4.50 -1.85
CA LYS A 391 -8.25 -3.56 -1.04
C LYS A 391 -9.41 -2.99 -1.85
N CYS A 392 -10.57 -2.81 -1.22
CA CYS A 392 -11.79 -2.36 -1.92
C CYS A 392 -11.78 -0.87 -2.24
N GLY A 393 -11.02 -0.07 -1.49
CA GLY A 393 -10.78 1.34 -1.77
C GLY A 393 -10.13 2.03 -0.59
N ASN A 394 -9.97 3.35 -0.69
CA ASN A 394 -9.29 4.16 0.32
C ASN A 394 -9.97 5.52 0.55
N ILE A 395 -9.90 6.00 1.78
CA ILE A 395 -10.21 7.36 2.18
C ILE A 395 -8.91 8.11 2.39
N ILE A 396 -8.87 9.38 1.97
CA ILE A 396 -7.83 10.33 2.32
C ILE A 396 -8.45 11.49 3.08
N SER A 397 -7.86 11.86 4.21
CA SER A 397 -8.21 13.05 4.98
C SER A 397 -7.00 13.96 5.16
N ALA A 398 -7.24 15.24 5.44
CA ALA A 398 -6.21 16.16 5.89
C ALA A 398 -6.78 17.21 6.85
N ALA A 399 -6.15 17.33 8.02
CA ALA A 399 -6.58 18.17 9.13
C ALA A 399 -5.38 18.82 9.82
N PRO A 400 -5.59 19.91 10.60
CA PRO A 400 -4.51 20.57 11.33
C PRO A 400 -3.75 19.64 12.28
N SER A 401 -4.46 18.75 12.99
CA SER A 401 -3.88 17.81 13.94
C SER A 401 -3.84 16.38 13.39
N ARG A 402 -2.95 15.56 13.96
CA ARG A 402 -2.85 14.13 13.62
C ARG A 402 -4.08 13.36 14.03
N GLU A 403 -4.59 13.64 15.22
CA GLU A 403 -5.78 12.99 15.77
C GLU A 403 -7.00 13.23 14.87
N ASP A 404 -7.25 14.48 14.47
CA ASP A 404 -8.38 14.83 13.62
C ASP A 404 -8.29 14.18 12.23
N ALA A 405 -7.10 14.16 11.62
CA ALA A 405 -6.92 13.54 10.31
C ALA A 405 -7.20 12.03 10.38
N VAL A 406 -6.64 11.34 11.38
CA VAL A 406 -6.86 9.90 11.58
C VAL A 406 -8.34 9.63 11.88
N ALA A 407 -8.95 10.37 12.79
CA ALA A 407 -10.35 10.22 13.16
C ALA A 407 -11.29 10.44 11.96
N ALA A 408 -11.03 11.43 11.12
CA ALA A 408 -11.80 11.69 9.91
C ALA A 408 -11.72 10.51 8.92
N ALA A 409 -10.53 9.99 8.66
CA ALA A 409 -10.36 8.88 7.72
C ALA A 409 -11.02 7.59 8.22
N GLU A 410 -10.85 7.26 9.51
CA GLU A 410 -11.46 6.07 10.11
C GLU A 410 -12.99 6.18 10.18
N SER A 411 -13.51 7.36 10.57
CA SER A 411 -14.95 7.62 10.60
C SER A 411 -15.57 7.48 9.21
N ALA A 412 -14.94 8.04 8.18
CA ALA A 412 -15.40 7.90 6.80
C ALA A 412 -15.37 6.44 6.32
N VAL A 413 -14.33 5.66 6.65
CA VAL A 413 -14.31 4.22 6.34
C VAL A 413 -15.47 3.49 7.02
N SER A 414 -15.76 3.77 8.29
CA SER A 414 -16.86 3.15 9.03
C SER A 414 -18.25 3.44 8.44
N LEU A 415 -18.38 4.49 7.62
CA LEU A 415 -19.61 4.80 6.91
C LEU A 415 -19.82 3.94 5.66
N ILE A 416 -18.78 3.28 5.16
CA ILE A 416 -18.82 2.47 3.93
C ILE A 416 -19.18 1.02 4.26
N THR A 417 -20.13 0.45 3.53
CA THR A 417 -20.53 -0.95 3.66
C THR A 417 -20.47 -1.63 2.29
N VAL A 418 -19.65 -2.68 2.19
CA VAL A 418 -19.61 -3.57 1.03
C VAL A 418 -20.63 -4.68 1.25
N ARG A 419 -21.72 -4.69 0.49
CA ARG A 419 -22.73 -5.75 0.54
C ARG A 419 -22.38 -6.81 -0.51
N LEU A 420 -22.50 -8.08 -0.14
CA LEU A 420 -22.16 -9.21 -1.01
C LEU A 420 -23.43 -9.89 -1.54
N ARG A 421 -23.34 -10.48 -2.73
CA ARG A 421 -24.42 -11.31 -3.27
C ARG A 421 -24.58 -12.56 -2.41
N PRO A 422 -25.83 -12.97 -2.08
CA PRO A 422 -26.08 -14.18 -1.32
C PRO A 422 -25.69 -15.46 -2.08
N ASN A 423 -25.69 -16.59 -1.36
CA ASN A 423 -25.47 -17.92 -1.92
C ASN A 423 -24.16 -18.06 -2.70
N ASN A 424 -23.08 -17.48 -2.16
CA ASN A 424 -21.73 -17.55 -2.70
C ASN A 424 -20.89 -18.56 -1.91
N PRO A 425 -20.45 -19.69 -2.53
CA PRO A 425 -19.71 -20.74 -1.83
C PRO A 425 -18.41 -20.27 -1.18
N VAL A 426 -17.75 -19.25 -1.74
CA VAL A 426 -16.49 -18.70 -1.19
C VAL A 426 -16.78 -17.88 0.06
N THR A 427 -17.87 -17.11 0.06
CA THR A 427 -18.34 -16.36 1.23
C THR A 427 -18.79 -17.32 2.34
N ASP A 428 -19.55 -18.37 2.01
CA ASP A 428 -19.97 -19.37 2.99
C ASP A 428 -18.77 -20.10 3.62
N SER A 429 -17.77 -20.49 2.82
CA SER A 429 -16.55 -21.11 3.32
C SER A 429 -15.74 -20.19 4.23
N PHE A 430 -15.71 -18.88 3.95
CA PHE A 430 -15.07 -17.91 4.83
C PHE A 430 -15.80 -17.79 6.17
N LEU A 431 -17.12 -17.69 6.13
CA LEU A 431 -17.97 -17.50 7.31
C LEU A 431 -18.05 -18.75 8.19
N SER A 432 -17.86 -19.95 7.62
CA SER A 432 -17.77 -21.20 8.40
C SER A 432 -16.43 -21.38 9.12
N GLY A 433 -15.44 -20.49 8.91
CA GLY A 433 -14.16 -20.53 9.60
C GLY A 433 -13.18 -21.60 9.10
N ILE A 434 -13.37 -22.12 7.88
CA ILE A 434 -12.44 -23.06 7.27
C ILE A 434 -11.18 -22.30 6.87
N SER A 435 -10.04 -22.60 7.51
CA SER A 435 -8.73 -22.03 7.18
C SER A 435 -7.82 -23.09 6.58
N GLU A 436 -6.97 -22.69 5.63
CA GLU A 436 -5.96 -23.59 5.07
C GLU A 436 -4.86 -23.88 6.09
N ILE A 437 -4.38 -25.12 6.13
CA ILE A 437 -3.27 -25.54 7.00
C ILE A 437 -2.02 -24.68 6.75
N SER A 438 -1.81 -24.27 5.50
CA SER A 438 -0.74 -23.39 5.05
C SER A 438 -0.91 -21.93 5.49
N GLU A 439 -2.05 -21.50 6.06
CA GLU A 439 -2.35 -20.10 6.42
C GLU A 439 -3.05 -20.02 7.77
N LYS A 440 -2.56 -20.77 8.78
CA LYS A 440 -3.20 -20.84 10.09
C LYS A 440 -3.46 -19.44 10.67
N GLY A 441 -4.71 -19.17 11.04
CA GLY A 441 -5.15 -17.89 11.60
C GLY A 441 -5.40 -16.77 10.57
N PHE A 442 -5.32 -17.07 9.27
CA PHE A 442 -5.65 -16.15 8.19
C PHE A 442 -6.74 -16.75 7.27
N PRO A 443 -7.70 -15.95 6.79
CA PRO A 443 -8.00 -14.58 7.22
C PRO A 443 -8.44 -14.49 8.70
N PRO A 444 -8.20 -13.37 9.39
CA PRO A 444 -8.65 -13.16 10.76
C PRO A 444 -10.17 -13.01 10.84
N SER A 445 -10.72 -13.12 12.05
CA SER A 445 -12.14 -12.79 12.31
C SER A 445 -12.31 -11.27 12.45
N SER A 446 -13.51 -10.77 12.17
CA SER A 446 -13.87 -9.35 12.33
C SER A 446 -13.70 -8.90 13.77
N TYR A 447 -14.14 -9.75 14.70
CA TYR A 447 -13.98 -9.59 16.13
C TYR A 447 -13.44 -10.91 16.68
N GLU A 448 -12.24 -10.90 17.24
CA GLU A 448 -11.59 -12.11 17.74
C GLU A 448 -12.01 -12.33 19.20
N PRO A 449 -12.88 -13.31 19.51
CA PRO A 449 -13.35 -13.55 20.86
C PRO A 449 -12.21 -14.03 21.77
N ASP A 450 -12.19 -13.59 23.02
CA ASP A 450 -11.31 -14.18 24.03
C ASP A 450 -11.70 -15.63 24.35
N GLU A 451 -10.84 -16.35 25.09
CA GLU A 451 -11.06 -17.76 25.43
C GLU A 451 -12.39 -17.99 26.16
N LYS A 452 -12.77 -17.07 27.06
CA LYS A 452 -14.03 -17.12 27.82
C LYS A 452 -15.24 -17.00 26.89
N THR A 453 -15.24 -15.99 26.02
CA THR A 453 -16.30 -15.74 25.04
C THR A 453 -16.41 -16.90 24.05
N SER A 454 -15.28 -17.44 23.61
CA SER A 454 -15.22 -18.63 22.75
C SER A 454 -15.80 -19.88 23.41
N ALA A 455 -15.54 -20.08 24.71
CA ALA A 455 -16.08 -21.21 25.47
C ALA A 455 -17.60 -21.09 25.67
N GLU A 456 -18.10 -19.90 26.02
CA GLU A 456 -19.55 -19.66 26.14
C GLU A 456 -20.26 -19.85 24.79
N LEU A 457 -19.68 -19.33 23.69
CA LEU A 457 -20.25 -19.52 22.34
C LEU A 457 -20.40 -21.01 21.99
N LYS A 458 -19.40 -21.85 22.30
CA LYS A 458 -19.45 -23.30 22.09
C LYS A 458 -20.52 -23.98 22.95
N LYS A 459 -20.60 -23.59 24.23
CA LYS A 459 -21.58 -24.15 25.19
C LYS A 459 -23.02 -23.84 24.80
N HIS A 460 -23.25 -22.70 24.17
CA HIS A 460 -24.57 -22.24 23.76
C HIS A 460 -24.98 -22.66 22.33
N LYS A 461 -24.11 -23.37 21.59
CA LYS A 461 -24.32 -23.76 20.19
C LYS A 461 -25.72 -24.30 19.88
N ASP A 462 -26.18 -25.28 20.65
CA ASP A 462 -27.46 -25.95 20.41
C ASP A 462 -28.63 -25.34 21.20
N ARG A 463 -28.40 -24.22 21.91
CA ARG A 463 -29.35 -23.64 22.90
C ARG A 463 -29.69 -22.17 22.67
N MET A 464 -29.05 -21.48 21.73
CA MET A 464 -29.32 -20.05 21.47
C MET A 464 -30.69 -19.77 20.85
N GLY A 465 -31.36 -20.77 20.29
CA GLY A 465 -32.66 -20.60 19.65
C GLY A 465 -32.58 -19.67 18.45
N SER A 466 -33.48 -18.68 18.40
CA SER A 466 -33.64 -17.80 17.24
C SER A 466 -33.77 -16.34 17.63
N ILE A 467 -33.27 -15.45 16.78
CA ILE A 467 -33.57 -14.02 16.85
C ILE A 467 -34.92 -13.81 16.14
N PRO A 468 -35.97 -13.31 16.80
CA PRO A 468 -37.26 -13.07 16.16
C PRO A 468 -37.18 -12.01 15.06
N SER A 469 -38.15 -12.00 14.16
CA SER A 469 -38.22 -11.00 13.08
C SER A 469 -38.32 -9.58 13.63
N ASP A 470 -37.72 -8.64 12.91
CA ASP A 470 -37.77 -7.19 13.18
C ASP A 470 -37.36 -6.79 14.62
N THR A 471 -36.58 -7.66 15.28
CA THR A 471 -36.09 -7.43 16.64
C THR A 471 -34.78 -6.65 16.58
N PRO A 472 -34.70 -5.45 17.18
CA PRO A 472 -33.45 -4.68 17.20
C PRO A 472 -32.29 -5.53 17.73
N LEU A 473 -31.22 -5.68 16.94
CA LEU A 473 -30.19 -6.65 17.24
C LEU A 473 -29.42 -6.34 18.52
N LYS A 474 -29.29 -5.05 18.86
CA LYS A 474 -28.68 -4.63 20.14
C LYS A 474 -29.44 -5.17 21.36
N SER A 475 -30.76 -5.32 21.24
CA SER A 475 -31.63 -5.90 22.28
C SER A 475 -31.55 -7.42 22.29
N ALA A 476 -31.32 -8.05 21.13
CA ALA A 476 -31.17 -9.50 21.00
C ALA A 476 -29.76 -10.02 21.37
N LEU A 477 -28.77 -9.14 21.54
CA LEU A 477 -27.38 -9.50 21.82
C LEU A 477 -27.25 -10.25 23.17
N PRO A 478 -26.75 -11.51 23.18
CA PRO A 478 -26.54 -12.29 24.40
C PRO A 478 -25.60 -11.61 25.39
N ASP A 479 -25.83 -11.79 26.68
CA ASP A 479 -25.09 -11.09 27.74
C ASP A 479 -23.57 -11.27 27.65
N PHE A 480 -23.10 -12.49 27.37
CA PHE A 480 -21.66 -12.74 27.24
C PHE A 480 -21.02 -12.01 26.04
N LEU A 481 -21.77 -11.85 24.94
CA LEU A 481 -21.33 -11.03 23.79
C LEU A 481 -21.46 -9.54 24.07
N ARG A 482 -22.44 -9.13 24.88
CA ARG A 482 -22.57 -7.75 25.35
C ARG A 482 -21.37 -7.35 26.22
N GLU A 483 -20.95 -8.21 27.14
CA GLU A 483 -19.73 -7.98 27.94
C GLU A 483 -18.48 -7.94 27.05
N PHE A 484 -18.39 -8.81 26.04
CA PHE A 484 -17.30 -8.76 25.06
C PHE A 484 -17.31 -7.45 24.24
N ALA A 485 -18.47 -6.99 23.79
CA ALA A 485 -18.62 -5.77 23.00
C ALA A 485 -18.18 -4.50 23.74
N LYS A 486 -18.26 -4.47 25.07
CA LYS A 486 -17.79 -3.34 25.91
C LYS A 486 -16.29 -3.07 25.79
N LYS A 487 -15.49 -4.02 25.27
CA LYS A 487 -14.07 -3.79 24.99
C LYS A 487 -13.85 -2.69 23.95
N GLY A 488 -14.84 -2.44 23.08
CA GLY A 488 -14.75 -1.40 22.05
C GLY A 488 -13.79 -1.74 20.90
N ASP A 489 -13.45 -3.02 20.74
CA ASP A 489 -12.64 -3.49 19.61
C ASP A 489 -13.35 -3.16 18.29
N LYS A 490 -12.60 -2.59 17.35
CA LYS A 490 -13.07 -2.25 16.02
C LYS A 490 -12.66 -3.33 15.02
N ASP A 491 -13.51 -3.60 14.04
CA ASP A 491 -13.17 -4.46 12.91
C ASP A 491 -12.20 -3.79 11.93
N TRP A 492 -11.92 -4.49 10.83
CA TRP A 492 -11.06 -3.99 9.75
C TRP A 492 -11.61 -2.76 8.99
N ASN A 493 -12.87 -2.39 9.21
CA ASN A 493 -13.50 -1.19 8.67
C ASN A 493 -13.89 -0.20 9.79
N TYR A 494 -13.24 -0.28 10.95
CA TYR A 494 -13.37 0.67 12.06
C TYR A 494 -14.74 0.67 12.77
N LEU A 495 -15.52 -0.40 12.66
CA LEU A 495 -16.81 -0.56 13.36
C LEU A 495 -16.65 -1.40 14.63
N THR A 496 -17.14 -0.91 15.76
CA THR A 496 -17.37 -1.75 16.94
C THR A 496 -18.55 -2.70 16.73
N ILE A 497 -18.70 -3.72 17.59
CA ILE A 497 -19.87 -4.60 17.56
C ILE A 497 -21.17 -3.79 17.64
N GLU A 498 -21.27 -2.85 18.57
CA GLU A 498 -22.49 -2.04 18.72
C GLU A 498 -22.80 -1.24 17.46
N GLN A 499 -21.81 -0.60 16.85
CA GLN A 499 -21.97 0.14 15.60
C GLN A 499 -22.36 -0.77 14.44
N THR A 500 -21.85 -2.00 14.40
CA THR A 500 -22.24 -3.01 13.41
C THR A 500 -23.71 -3.41 13.55
N LEU A 501 -24.20 -3.61 14.77
CA LEU A 501 -25.62 -3.94 15.00
C LEU A 501 -26.53 -2.78 14.62
N GLU A 502 -26.19 -1.56 15.03
CA GLU A 502 -26.93 -0.35 14.67
C GLU A 502 -26.95 -0.13 13.15
N ARG A 503 -25.83 -0.42 12.48
CA ARG A 503 -25.75 -0.36 11.01
C ARG A 503 -26.63 -1.41 10.35
N PHE A 504 -26.65 -2.63 10.87
CA PHE A 504 -27.52 -3.68 10.35
C PHE A 504 -29.00 -3.27 10.48
N ASP A 505 -29.44 -2.81 11.66
CA ASP A 505 -30.83 -2.41 11.90
C ASP A 505 -31.25 -1.25 10.96
N LEU A 506 -30.32 -0.35 10.60
CA LEU A 506 -30.54 0.70 9.61
C LEU A 506 -30.70 0.19 8.17
N LEU A 507 -29.90 -0.80 7.78
CA LEU A 507 -29.87 -1.33 6.41
C LEU A 507 -30.91 -2.43 6.16
N CYS A 508 -31.31 -3.13 7.22
CA CYS A 508 -32.24 -4.25 7.23
C CYS A 508 -33.29 -4.09 8.35
N PRO A 509 -34.07 -2.98 8.39
CA PRO A 509 -35.02 -2.72 9.47
C PRO A 509 -36.20 -3.71 9.51
N LYS A 510 -36.41 -4.43 8.40
CA LYS A 510 -37.39 -5.49 8.27
C LYS A 510 -36.68 -6.79 7.95
N HIS A 511 -36.26 -7.52 8.98
CA HIS A 511 -35.51 -8.75 8.83
C HIS A 511 -36.33 -9.95 9.29
N ARG A 512 -36.17 -11.08 8.61
CA ARG A 512 -36.81 -12.32 9.04
C ARG A 512 -36.23 -12.84 10.36
N LYS A 513 -36.83 -13.91 10.86
CA LYS A 513 -36.31 -14.69 11.98
C LYS A 513 -34.96 -15.32 11.58
N PHE A 514 -33.95 -15.25 12.44
CA PHE A 514 -32.64 -15.86 12.23
C PHE A 514 -32.36 -17.01 13.19
N ASP A 515 -31.53 -17.97 12.78
CA ASP A 515 -30.84 -18.86 13.72
C ASP A 515 -29.82 -18.04 14.52
N ALA A 516 -29.98 -17.99 15.85
CA ALA A 516 -29.20 -17.07 16.68
C ALA A 516 -27.72 -17.46 16.70
N PHE A 517 -27.39 -18.75 16.77
CA PHE A 517 -26.00 -19.19 16.80
C PHE A 517 -25.27 -18.85 15.49
N ARG A 518 -25.90 -19.14 14.35
CA ARG A 518 -25.37 -18.82 13.04
C ARG A 518 -25.23 -17.32 12.83
N PHE A 519 -26.21 -16.52 13.26
CA PHE A 519 -26.14 -15.07 13.15
C PHE A 519 -24.95 -14.49 13.94
N TRP A 520 -24.83 -14.85 15.22
CA TRP A 520 -23.76 -14.32 16.08
C TRP A 520 -22.37 -14.82 15.68
N THR A 521 -22.25 -16.05 15.17
CA THR A 521 -20.96 -16.53 14.63
C THR A 521 -20.58 -15.80 13.34
N ARG A 522 -21.54 -15.49 12.46
CA ARG A 522 -21.31 -14.68 11.25
C ARG A 522 -20.96 -13.22 11.59
N LEU A 523 -21.53 -12.65 12.66
CA LEU A 523 -21.13 -11.35 13.20
C LEU A 523 -19.65 -11.34 13.63
N LEU A 524 -19.24 -12.29 14.48
CA LEU A 524 -17.86 -12.36 14.94
C LEU A 524 -16.88 -12.61 13.79
N ARG A 525 -17.27 -13.48 12.85
CA ARG A 525 -16.39 -13.87 11.73
C ARG A 525 -16.28 -12.79 10.65
N GLY A 526 -17.40 -12.20 10.21
CA GLY A 526 -17.46 -11.32 9.04
C GLY A 526 -17.96 -9.89 9.30
N GLY A 527 -18.25 -9.53 10.56
CA GLY A 527 -18.74 -8.20 10.92
C GLY A 527 -20.06 -7.87 10.21
N ILE A 528 -20.23 -6.60 9.84
CA ILE A 528 -21.41 -6.13 9.11
C ILE A 528 -21.64 -6.89 7.80
N GLN A 529 -20.56 -7.29 7.11
CA GLN A 529 -20.66 -8.01 5.82
C GLN A 529 -21.20 -9.42 6.02
N GLY A 530 -20.78 -10.09 7.11
CA GLY A 530 -21.24 -11.44 7.44
C GLY A 530 -22.73 -11.49 7.82
N VAL A 531 -23.20 -10.52 8.63
CA VAL A 531 -24.61 -10.49 9.05
C VAL A 531 -25.56 -10.03 7.93
N LEU A 532 -25.15 -9.08 7.09
CA LEU A 532 -25.94 -8.71 5.91
C LEU A 532 -26.02 -9.88 4.91
N TYR A 533 -24.91 -10.60 4.70
CA TYR A 533 -24.92 -11.79 3.85
C TYR A 533 -25.85 -12.88 4.39
N GLU A 534 -25.92 -13.08 5.71
CA GLU A 534 -26.90 -13.98 6.34
C GLU A 534 -28.34 -13.56 6.07
N ALA A 535 -28.63 -12.27 6.24
CA ALA A 535 -29.96 -11.72 5.98
C ALA A 535 -30.38 -11.88 4.52
N ASP A 536 -29.43 -11.78 3.58
CA ASP A 536 -29.70 -11.88 2.14
C ASP A 536 -29.79 -13.32 1.62
N SER A 537 -29.22 -14.30 2.32
CA SER A 537 -29.01 -15.66 1.76
C SER A 537 -30.14 -16.65 1.97
N GLU A 538 -30.85 -16.56 3.07
CA GLU A 538 -32.03 -17.43 3.29
C GLU A 538 -33.33 -16.83 2.77
#